data_AF-A0A3D3GTC3-F1
#
_entry.id   AF-A0A3D3GTC3-F1
#
_cell.length_a   1.000
_cell.length_b   1.000
_cell.length_c   1.000
_cell.angle_alpha   90.00
_cell.angle_beta   90.00
_cell.angle_gamma   90.00
#
_symmetry.space_group_name_H-M   'P 1'
#
loop_
_entity.id
_entity.type
_entity.pdbx_description
1 polymer ?
#
loop_
_entity_poly.entity_id
_entity_poly.type
_entity_poly.pdbx_seq_one_letter_code
_entity_poly.pdbx_strand_id
1 'polypeptide(L)'
;MRTITFPIAGMHCASCVVLNEDSLKQVKGVAEASVNFALKQATVTFDESLASEHDLHKAVHKAGYSVPIHQANSHKDSDHTSYLAAEIKPTKQRAFWALIFTTPIAAIGMLGLEFGPEIGQIMLSMWLIAIISMVVILGFGWQFHVGLFKEFRRARPGMDSLVSLGTLSALVFSWWAVIANEPHIYFETGAIITALILLGKYFEAKSTGQASEAITKLMELGAKKAHVVRQGVEVELDIAELQIGEIVVVRPGEKIPSDGKIIEGAAAIDESMLTGESMPVDKKAEDQVFGATINTNGLIKVKIERVGANTMLAQIVKLVAEAQTKKAPIQKMADRISGIFVPIVLVIAAITAIAWYLFTGEI
;
A
#
# COMPACT_ATOMS: atom_id res chain seq x y z
N MET A 1 3.29 -24.23 14.54
CA MET A 1 3.59 -23.24 13.48
C MET A 1 2.28 -22.84 12.82
N ARG A 2 1.92 -21.56 12.91
CA ARG A 2 0.72 -20.99 12.30
C ARG A 2 1.13 -19.85 11.38
N THR A 3 0.46 -19.74 10.23
CA THR A 3 0.62 -18.62 9.31
C THR A 3 -0.62 -17.74 9.41
N ILE A 4 -0.41 -16.43 9.57
CA ILE A 4 -1.47 -15.43 9.52
C ILE A 4 -1.13 -14.37 8.49
N THR A 5 -2.17 -13.77 7.91
CA THR A 5 -2.06 -12.62 7.02
C THR A 5 -2.92 -11.50 7.56
N PHE A 6 -2.36 -10.31 7.71
CA PHE A 6 -3.07 -9.13 8.20
C PHE A 6 -2.64 -7.85 7.48
N PRO A 7 -3.52 -6.84 7.34
CA PRO A 7 -3.18 -5.59 6.67
C PRO A 7 -2.28 -4.69 7.52
N ILE A 8 -1.44 -3.87 6.87
CA ILE A 8 -0.62 -2.83 7.50
C ILE A 8 -0.95 -1.50 6.83
N ALA A 9 -1.45 -0.54 7.61
CA ALA A 9 -1.76 0.81 7.19
C ALA A 9 -0.58 1.77 7.40
N GLY A 10 -0.48 2.78 6.51
CA GLY A 10 0.56 3.82 6.56
C GLY A 10 1.88 3.45 5.89
N MET A 11 1.92 2.38 5.09
CA MET A 11 3.09 2.08 4.25
C MET A 11 3.06 2.94 2.99
N HIS A 12 4.12 3.73 2.77
CA HIS A 12 4.20 4.68 1.66
C HIS A 12 5.42 4.48 0.73
N CYS A 13 6.28 3.51 1.04
CA CYS A 13 7.47 3.19 0.26
C CYS A 13 7.96 1.76 0.53
N ALA A 14 8.91 1.30 -0.28
CA ALA A 14 9.52 -0.03 -0.13
C ALA A 14 10.41 -0.14 1.13
N SER A 15 10.98 0.98 1.62
CA SER A 15 11.67 0.99 2.92
C SER A 15 10.73 0.65 4.09
N CYS A 16 9.43 1.02 4.01
CA CYS A 16 8.42 0.58 4.97
C CYS A 16 8.30 -0.95 5.02
N VAL A 17 8.37 -1.60 3.86
CA VAL A 17 8.24 -3.06 3.73
C VAL A 17 9.40 -3.75 4.45
N VAL A 18 10.63 -3.37 4.11
CA VAL A 18 11.84 -3.95 4.72
C VAL A 18 11.83 -3.72 6.23
N LEU A 19 11.39 -2.54 6.66
CA LEU A 19 11.33 -2.19 8.07
C LEU A 19 10.30 -3.02 8.83
N ASN A 20 9.12 -3.24 8.26
CA ASN A 20 8.12 -4.14 8.87
C ASN A 20 8.57 -5.61 8.83
N GLU A 21 9.18 -6.08 7.73
CA GLU A 21 9.76 -7.43 7.65
C GLU A 21 10.81 -7.65 8.75
N ASP A 22 11.76 -6.73 8.90
CA ASP A 22 12.81 -6.79 9.92
C ASP A 22 12.20 -6.74 11.34
N SER A 23 11.23 -5.86 11.57
CA SER A 23 10.59 -5.72 12.88
C SER A 23 9.80 -6.97 13.26
N LEU A 24 9.14 -7.63 12.30
CA LEU A 24 8.40 -8.87 12.53
C LEU A 24 9.35 -10.05 12.77
N LYS A 25 10.46 -10.13 12.02
CA LYS A 25 11.50 -11.17 12.22
C LYS A 25 12.20 -11.08 13.57
N GLN A 26 12.23 -9.91 14.21
CA GLN A 26 12.80 -9.74 15.54
C GLN A 26 11.89 -10.25 16.67
N VAL A 27 10.62 -10.56 16.39
CA VAL A 27 9.71 -11.16 17.37
C VAL A 27 10.12 -12.61 17.61
N LYS A 28 10.35 -12.98 18.88
CA LYS A 28 10.71 -14.36 19.25
C LYS A 28 9.61 -15.33 18.84
N GLY A 29 9.96 -16.41 18.18
CA GLY A 29 8.99 -17.41 17.68
C GLY A 29 8.53 -17.18 16.24
N VAL A 30 8.93 -16.08 15.58
CA VAL A 30 8.69 -15.90 14.15
C VAL A 30 9.75 -16.66 13.35
N ALA A 31 9.31 -17.57 12.49
CA ALA A 31 10.20 -18.29 11.57
C ALA A 31 10.33 -17.56 10.23
N GLU A 32 9.22 -17.01 9.72
CA GLU A 32 9.21 -16.29 8.45
C GLU A 32 8.24 -15.11 8.53
N ALA A 33 8.66 -13.97 7.98
CA ALA A 33 7.80 -12.81 7.79
C ALA A 33 8.09 -12.18 6.43
N SER A 34 7.03 -11.98 5.66
CA SER A 34 7.06 -11.29 4.38
C SER A 34 5.99 -10.21 4.36
N VAL A 35 6.34 -9.04 3.82
CA VAL A 35 5.42 -7.91 3.70
C VAL A 35 5.27 -7.58 2.21
N ASN A 36 4.03 -7.43 1.77
CA ASN A 36 3.70 -7.04 0.40
C ASN A 36 3.21 -5.59 0.38
N PHE A 37 3.93 -4.73 -0.34
CA PHE A 37 3.56 -3.32 -0.51
C PHE A 37 2.28 -3.13 -1.32
N ALA A 38 2.12 -3.86 -2.41
CA ALA A 38 0.98 -3.73 -3.31
C ALA A 38 -0.33 -4.10 -2.61
N LEU A 39 -0.32 -5.23 -1.88
CA LEU A 39 -1.48 -5.70 -1.12
C LEU A 39 -1.62 -4.97 0.23
N LYS A 40 -0.57 -4.28 0.68
CA LYS A 40 -0.45 -3.68 2.02
C LYS A 40 -0.73 -4.68 3.14
N GLN A 41 -0.18 -5.88 3.01
CA GLN A 41 -0.38 -6.97 3.95
C GLN A 41 0.96 -7.54 4.39
N ALA A 42 0.98 -8.09 5.60
CA ALA A 42 2.05 -8.94 6.09
C ALA A 42 1.55 -10.38 6.21
N THR A 43 2.36 -11.32 5.76
CA THR A 43 2.18 -12.75 5.98
C THR A 43 3.30 -13.24 6.89
N VAL A 44 2.93 -13.78 8.05
CA VAL A 44 3.86 -14.17 9.11
C VAL A 44 3.59 -15.61 9.53
N THR A 45 4.64 -16.42 9.54
CA THR A 45 4.64 -17.79 10.05
C THR A 45 5.38 -17.80 11.39
N PHE A 46 4.66 -18.14 12.47
CA PHE A 46 5.16 -18.08 13.83
C PHE A 46 4.73 -19.30 14.67
N ASP A 47 5.44 -19.51 15.76
CA ASP A 47 5.12 -20.50 16.78
C ASP A 47 4.16 -19.89 17.82
N GLU A 48 2.93 -20.39 17.86
CA GLU A 48 1.89 -19.93 18.80
C GLU A 48 2.26 -20.14 20.27
N SER A 49 3.20 -21.03 20.57
CA SER A 49 3.69 -21.22 21.94
C SER A 49 4.62 -20.11 22.41
N LEU A 50 5.21 -19.34 21.48
CA LEU A 50 6.25 -18.33 21.75
C LEU A 50 5.82 -16.90 21.42
N ALA A 51 4.87 -16.71 20.50
CA ALA A 51 4.35 -15.42 20.10
C ALA A 51 2.84 -15.45 19.87
N SER A 52 2.18 -14.33 20.14
CA SER A 52 0.76 -14.11 19.83
C SER A 52 0.60 -13.11 18.67
N GLU A 53 -0.59 -13.10 18.06
CA GLU A 53 -0.96 -12.08 17.07
C GLU A 53 -0.82 -10.65 17.62
N HIS A 54 -1.11 -10.47 18.91
CA HIS A 54 -0.92 -9.18 19.59
C HIS A 54 0.55 -8.73 19.60
N ASP A 55 1.50 -9.66 19.76
CA ASP A 55 2.93 -9.35 19.74
C ASP A 55 3.39 -8.91 18.34
N LEU A 56 2.82 -9.51 17.30
CA LEU A 56 3.07 -9.12 15.91
C LEU A 56 2.52 -7.73 15.61
N HIS A 57 1.28 -7.43 16.03
CA HIS A 57 0.69 -6.10 15.87
C HIS A 57 1.46 -5.04 16.66
N LYS A 58 1.92 -5.37 17.87
CA LYS A 58 2.76 -4.49 18.69
C LYS A 58 4.10 -4.22 18.02
N ALA A 59 4.70 -5.20 17.34
CA ALA A 59 5.92 -5.00 16.56
C ALA A 59 5.67 -4.02 15.41
N VAL A 60 4.57 -4.15 14.67
CA VAL A 60 4.18 -3.23 13.59
C VAL A 60 3.89 -1.80 14.12
N HIS A 61 3.24 -1.68 15.28
CA HIS A 61 3.03 -0.39 15.94
C HIS A 61 4.32 0.25 16.42
N LYS A 62 5.27 -0.54 16.95
CA LYS A 62 6.62 -0.08 17.28
C LYS A 62 7.40 0.33 16.03
N ALA A 63 7.14 -0.34 14.92
CA ALA A 63 7.55 0.05 13.57
C ALA A 63 6.78 1.28 13.02
N GLY A 64 5.87 1.88 13.78
CA GLY A 64 5.28 3.20 13.47
C GLY A 64 4.19 3.16 12.39
N TYR A 65 3.64 1.97 12.17
CA TYR A 65 2.51 1.68 11.31
C TYR A 65 1.32 1.26 12.17
N SER A 66 0.18 1.04 11.55
CA SER A 66 -1.01 0.56 12.25
C SER A 66 -1.52 -0.70 11.59
N VAL A 67 -2.00 -1.65 12.39
CA VAL A 67 -2.76 -2.79 11.86
C VAL A 67 -4.23 -2.44 12.05
N PRO A 68 -4.99 -2.21 10.96
CA PRO A 68 -6.44 -2.05 11.06
C PRO A 68 -7.01 -3.28 11.76
N ILE A 69 -7.73 -3.06 12.87
CA ILE A 69 -8.37 -4.15 13.60
C ILE A 69 -9.57 -4.59 12.76
N HIS A 70 -9.37 -5.55 11.86
CA HIS A 70 -10.47 -6.34 11.34
C HIS A 70 -10.85 -7.34 12.43
N GLN A 71 -12.06 -7.25 12.95
CA GLN A 71 -12.63 -8.35 13.71
C GLN A 71 -12.56 -9.58 12.81
N ALA A 72 -11.87 -10.63 13.26
CA ALA A 72 -11.63 -11.88 12.53
C ALA A 72 -12.90 -12.67 12.15
N ASN A 73 -14.10 -12.09 12.32
CA ASN A 73 -15.40 -12.68 12.04
C ASN A 73 -16.19 -11.97 10.93
N SER A 74 -15.58 -11.07 10.14
CA SER A 74 -16.24 -10.53 8.95
C SER A 74 -15.32 -10.56 7.75
N HIS A 75 -15.36 -11.66 7.00
CA HIS A 75 -14.91 -11.72 5.60
C HIS A 75 -15.88 -10.91 4.71
N LYS A 76 -16.01 -9.61 4.98
CA LYS A 76 -16.47 -8.65 3.98
C LYS A 76 -15.27 -8.27 3.12
N ASP A 77 -14.92 -9.14 2.17
CA ASP A 77 -13.89 -8.89 1.16
C ASP A 77 -14.16 -7.62 0.31
N SER A 78 -15.38 -7.07 0.38
CA SER A 78 -15.73 -5.80 -0.24
C SER A 78 -15.08 -4.56 0.39
N ASP A 79 -14.60 -4.65 1.64
CA ASP A 79 -13.94 -3.50 2.28
C ASP A 79 -12.44 -3.44 1.94
N HIS A 80 -11.88 -4.52 1.39
CA HIS A 80 -10.49 -4.55 0.97
C HIS A 80 -10.27 -3.61 -0.26
N THR A 81 -11.17 -3.57 -1.22
CA THR A 81 -11.07 -2.58 -2.32
C THR A 81 -11.20 -1.14 -1.81
N SER A 82 -11.91 -0.93 -0.68
CA SER A 82 -12.17 0.40 -0.11
C SER A 82 -10.92 1.05 0.55
N TYR A 83 -10.09 0.29 1.27
CA TYR A 83 -8.90 0.87 1.96
C TYR A 83 -7.80 1.26 0.96
N LEU A 84 -7.60 0.48 -0.11
CA LEU A 84 -6.64 0.82 -1.17
C LEU A 84 -7.08 2.08 -1.93
N ALA A 85 -8.37 2.16 -2.27
CA ALA A 85 -8.93 3.32 -2.97
C ALA A 85 -9.00 4.58 -2.11
N ALA A 86 -9.22 4.45 -0.80
CA ALA A 86 -9.29 5.56 0.15
C ALA A 86 -7.98 6.35 0.27
N GLU A 87 -6.82 5.71 0.07
CA GLU A 87 -5.50 6.35 0.19
C GLU A 87 -5.00 7.05 -1.10
N ILE A 88 -5.54 6.71 -2.27
CA ILE A 88 -5.14 7.35 -3.54
C ILE A 88 -5.69 8.78 -3.64
N LYS A 89 -6.93 9.01 -3.18
CA LYS A 89 -7.59 10.32 -3.20
C LYS A 89 -6.77 11.43 -2.50
N PRO A 90 -6.32 11.27 -1.24
CA PRO A 90 -5.54 12.30 -0.56
C PRO A 90 -4.19 12.53 -1.23
N THR A 91 -3.53 11.47 -1.72
CA THR A 91 -2.23 11.58 -2.43
C THR A 91 -2.37 12.38 -3.73
N LYS A 92 -3.44 12.10 -4.50
CA LYS A 92 -3.77 12.87 -5.71
C LYS A 92 -4.05 14.34 -5.39
N GLN A 93 -4.85 14.61 -4.36
CA GLN A 93 -5.19 15.97 -3.97
C GLN A 93 -3.96 16.77 -3.53
N ARG A 94 -3.07 16.18 -2.72
CA ARG A 94 -1.81 16.82 -2.31
C ARG A 94 -0.92 17.15 -3.51
N ALA A 95 -0.72 16.20 -4.43
CA ALA A 95 0.08 16.43 -5.62
C ALA A 95 -0.51 17.52 -6.53
N PHE A 96 -1.83 17.49 -6.73
CA PHE A 96 -2.55 18.47 -7.54
C PHE A 96 -2.44 19.88 -6.95
N TRP A 97 -2.72 20.04 -5.66
CA TRP A 97 -2.60 21.34 -5.00
C TRP A 97 -1.15 21.81 -4.93
N ALA A 98 -0.19 20.94 -4.61
CA ALA A 98 1.23 21.31 -4.63
C ALA A 98 1.68 21.84 -6.00
N LEU A 99 1.25 21.20 -7.10
CA LEU A 99 1.53 21.69 -8.46
C LEU A 99 0.87 23.03 -8.75
N ILE A 100 -0.39 23.22 -8.35
CA ILE A 100 -1.11 24.49 -8.52
C ILE A 100 -0.38 25.62 -7.80
N PHE A 101 0.01 25.43 -6.55
CA PHE A 101 0.70 26.46 -5.76
C PHE A 101 2.15 26.67 -6.21
N THR A 102 2.81 25.64 -6.73
CA THR A 102 4.19 25.75 -7.24
C THR A 102 4.25 26.43 -8.61
N THR A 103 3.21 26.31 -9.44
CA THR A 103 3.19 26.90 -10.79
C THR A 103 3.43 28.42 -10.78
N PRO A 104 2.74 29.23 -9.95
CA PRO A 104 3.04 30.64 -9.79
C PRO A 104 4.47 30.91 -9.32
N ILE A 105 4.99 30.14 -8.35
CA ILE A 105 6.37 30.31 -7.86
C ILE A 105 7.36 30.12 -9.00
N ALA A 106 7.22 29.02 -9.75
CA ALA A 106 8.09 28.69 -10.87
C ALA A 106 8.01 29.75 -11.98
N ALA A 107 6.80 30.25 -12.29
CA ALA A 107 6.62 31.32 -13.26
C ALA A 107 7.31 32.61 -12.83
N ILE A 108 7.14 33.04 -11.57
CA ILE A 108 7.74 34.27 -11.06
C ILE A 108 9.27 34.14 -11.00
N GLY A 109 9.78 33.02 -10.49
CA GLY A 109 11.21 32.75 -10.37
C GLY A 109 11.93 32.60 -11.71
N MET A 110 11.38 31.81 -12.64
CA MET A 110 12.00 31.61 -13.97
C MET A 110 11.88 32.84 -14.89
N LEU A 111 10.78 33.58 -14.81
CA LEU A 111 10.58 34.77 -15.66
C LEU A 111 11.14 36.05 -15.05
N GLY A 112 11.67 35.99 -13.81
CA GLY A 112 12.19 37.16 -13.09
C GLY A 112 11.12 38.24 -12.90
N LEU A 113 9.87 37.85 -12.65
CA LEU A 113 8.76 38.80 -12.58
C LEU A 113 8.77 39.56 -11.26
N GLU A 114 9.22 40.79 -11.33
CA GLU A 114 9.20 41.74 -10.23
C GLU A 114 7.92 42.57 -10.26
N PHE A 115 7.03 42.39 -9.28
CA PHE A 115 5.76 43.12 -9.25
C PHE A 115 5.25 43.36 -7.82
N GLY A 116 4.49 44.45 -7.70
CA GLY A 116 3.81 44.87 -6.48
C GLY A 116 4.61 45.86 -5.63
N PRO A 117 3.99 46.43 -4.59
CA PRO A 117 4.64 47.41 -3.71
C PRO A 117 5.73 46.76 -2.86
N GLU A 118 6.70 47.58 -2.43
CA GLU A 118 7.65 47.19 -1.39
C GLU A 118 6.96 47.22 -0.01
N ILE A 119 7.02 46.10 0.71
CA ILE A 119 6.53 45.97 2.08
C ILE A 119 7.75 45.61 2.94
N GLY A 120 8.19 46.57 3.75
CA GLY A 120 9.35 46.38 4.62
C GLY A 120 10.66 46.14 3.86
N GLN A 121 10.93 46.95 2.83
CA GLN A 121 12.10 46.85 1.93
C GLN A 121 12.16 45.57 1.06
N ILE A 122 11.14 44.72 1.16
CA ILE A 122 11.02 43.48 0.38
C ILE A 122 9.81 43.62 -0.54
N MET A 123 10.00 43.29 -1.82
CA MET A 123 8.94 43.37 -2.82
C MET A 123 7.82 42.35 -2.58
N LEU A 124 6.57 42.71 -2.89
CA LEU A 124 5.41 41.83 -2.69
C LEU A 124 5.57 40.45 -3.38
N SER A 125 6.12 40.41 -4.60
CA SER A 125 6.37 39.14 -5.30
C SER A 125 7.25 38.17 -4.50
N MET A 126 8.21 38.69 -3.74
CA MET A 126 9.11 37.91 -2.90
C MET A 126 8.40 37.35 -1.67
N TRP A 127 7.56 38.16 -1.01
CA TRP A 127 6.69 37.69 0.06
C TRP A 127 5.73 36.58 -0.40
N LEU A 128 5.17 36.73 -1.61
CA LEU A 128 4.29 35.72 -2.20
C LEU A 128 5.05 34.41 -2.44
N ILE A 129 6.26 34.46 -3.02
CA ILE A 129 7.10 33.27 -3.21
C ILE A 129 7.41 32.60 -1.87
N ALA A 130 7.83 33.36 -0.86
CA ALA A 130 8.20 32.82 0.45
C ALA A 130 7.01 32.14 1.14
N ILE A 131 5.85 32.79 1.18
CA ILE A 131 4.64 32.26 1.82
C ILE A 131 4.13 31.03 1.09
N ILE A 132 4.02 31.08 -0.25
CA ILE A 132 3.52 29.94 -1.02
C ILE A 132 4.49 28.76 -0.92
N SER A 133 5.81 29.02 -0.95
CA SER A 133 6.83 27.97 -0.79
C SER A 133 6.72 27.30 0.58
N MET A 134 6.51 28.09 1.64
CA MET A 134 6.27 27.56 2.98
C MET A 134 5.02 26.66 3.04
N VAL A 135 3.92 27.08 2.40
CA VAL A 135 2.69 26.26 2.32
C VAL A 135 2.92 24.95 1.56
N VAL A 136 3.71 24.99 0.47
CA VAL A 136 4.03 23.79 -0.31
C VAL A 136 4.90 22.83 0.48
N ILE A 137 5.99 23.34 1.06
CA ILE A 137 6.99 22.52 1.78
C ILE A 137 6.41 21.99 3.08
N LEU A 138 5.94 22.87 3.98
CA LEU A 138 5.49 22.47 5.32
C LEU A 138 4.05 21.95 5.34
N GLY A 139 3.20 22.44 4.44
CA GLY A 139 1.80 22.00 4.34
C GLY A 139 1.65 20.71 3.54
N PHE A 140 1.81 20.78 2.22
CA PHE A 140 1.63 19.60 1.35
C PHE A 140 2.75 18.57 1.52
N GLY A 141 3.99 19.01 1.77
CA GLY A 141 5.16 18.17 2.02
C GLY A 141 5.27 17.60 3.44
N TRP A 142 4.31 17.89 4.34
CA TRP A 142 4.35 17.47 5.76
C TRP A 142 4.71 15.98 5.98
N GLN A 143 4.20 15.12 5.11
CA GLN A 143 4.45 13.67 5.18
C GLN A 143 5.93 13.31 5.13
N PHE A 144 6.75 14.05 4.37
CA PHE A 144 8.19 13.79 4.25
C PHE A 144 8.92 14.17 5.55
N HIS A 145 8.48 15.21 6.25
CA HIS A 145 9.05 15.63 7.53
C HIS A 145 8.72 14.63 8.65
N VAL A 146 7.50 14.11 8.65
CA VAL A 146 7.12 13.00 9.53
C VAL A 146 7.95 11.74 9.22
N GLY A 147 8.17 11.46 7.93
CA GLY A 147 9.04 10.38 7.45
C GLY A 147 10.47 10.52 7.96
N LEU A 148 11.10 11.68 7.73
CA LEU A 148 12.42 12.03 8.27
C LEU A 148 12.51 11.77 9.77
N PHE A 149 11.52 12.22 10.55
CA PHE A 149 11.55 12.03 12.01
C PHE A 149 11.47 10.55 12.42
N LYS A 150 10.67 9.75 11.73
CA LYS A 150 10.59 8.30 11.94
C LYS A 150 11.89 7.59 11.53
N GLU A 151 12.48 7.97 10.41
CA GLU A 151 13.75 7.44 9.89
C GLU A 151 14.93 7.79 10.80
N PHE A 152 14.99 9.03 11.27
CA PHE A 152 16.02 9.52 12.18
C PHE A 152 16.02 8.77 13.51
N ARG A 153 14.84 8.59 14.13
CA ARG A 153 14.69 7.81 15.38
C ARG A 153 15.20 6.37 15.29
N ARG A 154 15.36 5.85 14.07
CA ARG A 154 15.74 4.46 13.82
C ARG A 154 17.11 4.32 13.17
N ALA A 155 17.83 5.42 12.99
CA ALA A 155 19.14 5.45 12.33
C ALA A 155 19.13 4.75 10.95
N ARG A 156 18.03 4.89 10.20
CA ARG A 156 17.88 4.33 8.85
C ARG A 156 17.37 5.43 7.90
N PRO A 157 18.25 6.26 7.34
CA PRO A 157 17.84 7.31 6.39
C PRO A 157 17.32 6.71 5.08
N GLY A 158 16.28 7.33 4.52
CA GLY A 158 15.66 6.95 3.27
C GLY A 158 15.33 8.15 2.37
N MET A 159 14.43 7.94 1.41
CA MET A 159 13.97 8.97 0.49
C MET A 159 13.38 10.17 1.23
N ASP A 160 12.57 9.94 2.28
CA ASP A 160 11.94 11.01 3.04
C ASP A 160 12.97 11.88 3.75
N SER A 161 14.05 11.29 4.28
CA SER A 161 15.17 12.02 4.86
C SER A 161 15.83 12.98 3.86
N LEU A 162 16.14 12.50 2.66
CA LEU A 162 16.80 13.30 1.62
C LEU A 162 15.94 14.50 1.20
N VAL A 163 14.66 14.23 0.94
CA VAL A 163 13.72 15.25 0.50
C VAL A 163 13.49 16.28 1.58
N SER A 164 13.20 15.84 2.79
CA SER A 164 12.94 16.72 3.92
C SER A 164 14.15 17.58 4.27
N LEU A 165 15.35 17.01 4.27
CA LEU A 165 16.56 17.77 4.58
C LEU A 165 16.82 18.83 3.50
N GLY A 166 16.71 18.46 2.21
CA GLY A 166 16.92 19.39 1.10
C GLY A 166 15.92 20.54 1.08
N THR A 167 14.62 20.24 1.23
CA THR A 167 13.56 21.26 1.15
C THR A 167 13.52 22.14 2.39
N LEU A 168 13.78 21.60 3.59
CA LEU A 168 13.90 22.41 4.81
C LEU A 168 15.16 23.28 4.79
N SER A 169 16.29 22.76 4.30
CA SER A 169 17.52 23.55 4.19
C SER A 169 17.33 24.71 3.21
N ALA A 170 16.70 24.45 2.06
CA ALA A 170 16.34 25.51 1.10
C ALA A 170 15.40 26.55 1.73
N LEU A 171 14.38 26.12 2.48
CA LEU A 171 13.44 27.02 3.14
C LEU A 171 14.12 27.89 4.20
N VAL A 172 14.89 27.28 5.11
CA VAL A 172 15.58 27.98 6.20
C VAL A 172 16.64 28.95 5.64
N PHE A 173 17.45 28.50 4.68
CA PHE A 173 18.44 29.35 4.03
C PHE A 173 17.78 30.53 3.33
N SER A 174 16.68 30.31 2.60
CA SER A 174 16.02 31.40 1.87
C SER A 174 15.40 32.43 2.81
N TRP A 175 14.87 32.03 3.96
CA TRP A 175 14.42 32.95 4.99
C TRP A 175 15.57 33.78 5.59
N TRP A 176 16.69 33.13 5.89
CA TRP A 176 17.88 33.83 6.35
C TRP A 176 18.41 34.81 5.28
N ALA A 177 18.49 34.39 4.02
CA ALA A 177 18.94 35.20 2.89
C ALA A 177 18.08 36.46 2.71
N VAL A 178 16.76 36.35 2.85
CA VAL A 178 15.86 37.52 2.83
C VAL A 178 16.17 38.50 3.95
N ILE A 179 16.42 38.02 5.16
CA ILE A 179 16.72 38.87 6.32
C ILE A 179 18.12 39.49 6.20
N ALA A 180 19.08 38.74 5.66
CA ALA A 180 20.45 39.18 5.41
C ALA A 180 20.60 40.03 4.15
N ASN A 181 19.52 40.19 3.37
CA ASN A 181 19.48 40.91 2.10
C ASN A 181 20.44 40.34 1.04
N GLU A 182 20.58 39.02 1.02
CA GLU A 182 21.38 38.27 0.05
C GLU A 182 20.61 38.10 -1.28
N PRO A 183 21.28 38.19 -2.44
CA PRO A 183 20.62 38.15 -3.74
C PRO A 183 20.14 36.74 -4.14
N HIS A 184 20.69 35.70 -3.51
CA HIS A 184 20.42 34.31 -3.87
C HIS A 184 19.46 33.65 -2.89
N ILE A 185 18.34 33.17 -3.44
CA ILE A 185 17.25 32.53 -2.71
C ILE A 185 16.89 31.20 -3.37
N TYR A 186 16.34 30.27 -2.59
CA TYR A 186 16.03 28.90 -3.04
C TYR A 186 14.58 28.47 -2.70
N PHE A 187 13.68 29.44 -2.41
CA PHE A 187 12.26 29.16 -2.16
C PHE A 187 11.61 28.39 -3.32
N GLU A 188 11.95 28.77 -4.56
CA GLU A 188 11.47 28.09 -5.76
C GLU A 188 11.98 26.65 -5.86
N THR A 189 13.26 26.43 -5.62
CA THR A 189 13.90 25.11 -5.73
C THR A 189 13.26 24.14 -4.73
N GLY A 190 13.07 24.57 -3.48
CA GLY A 190 12.43 23.74 -2.45
C GLY A 190 10.98 23.40 -2.79
N ALA A 191 10.20 24.35 -3.30
CA ALA A 191 8.80 24.15 -3.69
C ALA A 191 8.67 23.21 -4.91
N ILE A 192 9.49 23.42 -5.95
CA ILE A 192 9.51 22.60 -7.17
C ILE A 192 9.87 21.15 -6.85
N ILE A 193 10.94 20.94 -6.07
CA ILE A 193 11.33 19.59 -5.64
C ILE A 193 10.19 18.92 -4.89
N THR A 194 9.55 19.62 -3.94
CA THR A 194 8.43 19.07 -3.17
C THR A 194 7.27 18.66 -4.08
N ALA A 195 6.87 19.53 -5.02
CA ALA A 195 5.76 19.26 -5.92
C ALA A 195 6.03 18.09 -6.88
N LEU A 196 7.23 18.01 -7.46
CA LEU A 196 7.61 16.92 -8.37
C LEU A 196 7.66 15.58 -7.64
N ILE A 197 8.12 15.55 -6.39
CA ILE A 197 8.17 14.32 -5.60
C ILE A 197 6.76 13.90 -5.16
N LEU A 198 5.89 14.83 -4.80
CA LEU A 198 4.47 14.53 -4.55
C LEU A 198 3.78 13.97 -5.80
N LEU A 199 4.08 14.52 -6.98
CA LEU A 199 3.59 13.99 -8.26
C LEU A 199 4.11 12.57 -8.51
N GLY A 200 5.40 12.31 -8.28
CA GLY A 200 5.99 10.99 -8.36
C GLY A 200 5.31 9.98 -7.42
N LYS A 201 5.04 10.38 -6.17
CA LYS A 201 4.30 9.58 -5.18
C LYS A 201 2.86 9.28 -5.61
N TYR A 202 2.20 10.23 -6.28
CA TYR A 202 0.88 9.99 -6.86
C TYR A 202 0.94 8.96 -8.00
N PHE A 203 1.91 9.04 -8.91
CA PHE A 203 2.08 8.04 -9.96
C PHE A 203 2.41 6.66 -9.40
N GLU A 204 3.27 6.59 -8.38
CA GLU A 204 3.57 5.36 -7.64
C GLU A 204 2.28 4.75 -7.07
N ALA A 205 1.50 5.52 -6.30
CA ALA A 205 0.25 5.07 -5.71
C ALA A 205 -0.78 4.62 -6.78
N LYS A 206 -0.87 5.34 -7.89
CA LYS A 206 -1.77 5.00 -9.00
C LYS A 206 -1.38 3.68 -9.66
N SER A 207 -0.11 3.49 -10.00
CA SER A 207 0.38 2.28 -10.65
C SER A 207 0.27 1.05 -9.74
N THR A 208 0.60 1.19 -8.46
CA THR A 208 0.45 0.10 -7.49
C THR A 208 -1.02 -0.23 -7.23
N GLY A 209 -1.90 0.78 -7.13
CA GLY A 209 -3.33 0.56 -6.93
C GLY A 209 -4.00 -0.23 -8.05
N GLN A 210 -3.65 0.03 -9.31
CA GLN A 210 -4.18 -0.70 -10.47
C GLN A 210 -3.80 -2.19 -10.45
N ALA A 211 -2.59 -2.53 -10.02
CA ALA A 211 -2.15 -3.92 -9.91
C ALA A 211 -2.94 -4.68 -8.84
N SER A 212 -3.17 -4.05 -7.68
CA SER A 212 -3.94 -4.65 -6.59
C SER A 212 -5.42 -4.80 -6.94
N GLU A 213 -6.01 -3.85 -7.67
CA GLU A 213 -7.41 -3.91 -8.10
C GLU A 213 -7.70 -5.14 -8.98
N ALA A 214 -6.76 -5.52 -9.86
CA ALA A 214 -6.92 -6.70 -10.72
C ALA A 214 -6.96 -8.00 -9.90
N ILE A 215 -6.18 -8.10 -8.84
CA ILE A 215 -6.19 -9.25 -7.92
C ILE A 215 -7.51 -9.29 -7.14
N THR A 216 -7.99 -8.15 -6.63
CA THR A 216 -9.25 -8.08 -5.88
C THR A 216 -10.45 -8.46 -6.75
N LYS A 217 -10.49 -8.07 -8.03
CA LYS A 217 -11.55 -8.47 -8.95
C LYS A 217 -11.65 -9.99 -9.14
N LEU A 218 -10.55 -10.73 -9.01
CA LEU A 218 -10.58 -12.20 -9.06
C LEU A 218 -11.25 -12.79 -7.81
N MET A 219 -11.10 -12.16 -6.65
CA MET A 219 -11.76 -12.59 -5.41
C MET A 219 -13.28 -12.33 -5.42
N GLU A 220 -13.72 -11.25 -6.08
CA GLU A 220 -15.13 -10.91 -6.22
C GLU A 220 -15.93 -11.89 -7.12
N LEU A 221 -15.24 -12.80 -7.82
CA LEU A 221 -15.87 -13.82 -8.67
C LEU A 221 -16.56 -14.94 -7.87
N GLY A 222 -16.21 -15.14 -6.60
CA GLY A 222 -16.85 -16.12 -5.73
C GLY A 222 -18.33 -15.83 -5.47
N ALA A 223 -19.10 -16.87 -5.12
CA ALA A 223 -20.49 -16.68 -4.67
C ALA A 223 -20.50 -16.04 -3.26
N LYS A 224 -21.40 -15.08 -3.02
CA LYS A 224 -21.51 -14.41 -1.70
C LYS A 224 -22.45 -15.14 -0.74
N LYS A 225 -23.35 -15.96 -1.29
CA LYS A 225 -24.37 -16.68 -0.53
C LYS A 225 -24.47 -18.12 -1.02
N ALA A 226 -24.93 -18.99 -0.14
CA ALA A 226 -25.15 -20.40 -0.40
C ALA A 226 -26.51 -20.84 0.16
N HIS A 227 -27.18 -21.74 -0.57
CA HIS A 227 -28.40 -22.38 -0.10
C HIS A 227 -28.05 -23.73 0.52
N VAL A 228 -28.04 -23.83 1.84
CA VAL A 228 -27.66 -25.03 2.60
C VAL A 228 -28.89 -25.77 3.09
N VAL A 229 -28.87 -27.10 3.02
CA VAL A 229 -29.90 -27.97 3.60
C VAL A 229 -29.51 -28.32 5.03
N ARG A 230 -30.16 -27.72 6.02
CA ARG A 230 -30.03 -28.07 7.44
C ARG A 230 -31.36 -28.62 7.94
N GLN A 231 -31.35 -29.80 8.56
CA GLN A 231 -32.57 -30.45 9.10
C GLN A 231 -33.71 -30.60 8.08
N GLY A 232 -33.38 -30.80 6.80
CA GLY A 232 -34.37 -30.97 5.72
C GLY A 232 -35.00 -29.67 5.20
N VAL A 233 -34.57 -28.51 5.70
CA VAL A 233 -35.01 -27.19 5.23
C VAL A 233 -33.85 -26.47 4.55
N GLU A 234 -34.14 -25.81 3.43
CA GLU A 234 -33.19 -24.94 2.75
C GLU A 234 -33.09 -23.59 3.47
N VAL A 235 -31.87 -23.23 3.86
CA VAL A 235 -31.54 -21.95 4.50
C VAL A 235 -30.49 -21.23 3.67
N GLU A 236 -30.73 -19.97 3.37
CA GLU A 236 -29.74 -19.10 2.71
C GLU A 236 -28.78 -18.55 3.77
N LEU A 237 -27.49 -18.76 3.56
CA LEU A 237 -26.44 -18.28 4.45
C LEU A 237 -25.29 -17.62 3.68
N ASP A 238 -24.55 -16.76 4.37
CA ASP A 238 -23.33 -16.17 3.83
C ASP A 238 -22.28 -17.27 3.64
N ILE A 239 -21.52 -17.21 2.55
CA ILE A 239 -20.46 -18.19 2.28
C ILE A 239 -19.44 -18.30 3.42
N ALA A 240 -19.26 -17.23 4.20
CA ALA A 240 -18.39 -17.21 5.37
C ALA A 240 -18.87 -18.15 6.50
N GLU A 241 -20.15 -18.46 6.56
CA GLU A 241 -20.75 -19.35 7.56
C GLU A 241 -20.79 -20.81 7.11
N LEU A 242 -20.39 -21.08 5.85
CA LEU A 242 -20.41 -22.41 5.25
C LEU A 242 -19.34 -23.31 5.86
N GLN A 243 -19.74 -24.53 6.25
CA GLN A 243 -18.84 -25.50 6.88
C GLN A 243 -18.59 -26.73 6.00
N ILE A 244 -17.46 -27.38 6.22
CA ILE A 244 -17.12 -28.65 5.56
C ILE A 244 -18.15 -29.72 5.97
N GLY A 245 -18.63 -30.47 4.98
CA GLY A 245 -19.62 -31.54 5.15
C GLY A 245 -21.07 -31.09 4.98
N GLU A 246 -21.34 -29.78 4.90
CA GLU A 246 -22.67 -29.27 4.61
C GLU A 246 -23.13 -29.59 3.18
N ILE A 247 -24.43 -29.71 3.00
CA ILE A 247 -25.05 -29.99 1.69
C ILE A 247 -25.64 -28.68 1.18
N VAL A 248 -25.15 -28.21 0.04
CA VAL A 248 -25.69 -27.06 -0.68
C VAL A 248 -26.51 -27.51 -1.88
N VAL A 249 -27.62 -26.83 -2.11
CA VAL A 249 -28.43 -26.95 -3.32
C VAL A 249 -27.98 -25.88 -4.29
N VAL A 250 -27.63 -26.27 -5.51
CA VAL A 250 -27.23 -25.35 -6.58
C VAL A 250 -28.19 -25.51 -7.76
N ARG A 251 -28.85 -24.41 -8.13
CA ARG A 251 -29.83 -24.36 -9.22
C ARG A 251 -29.18 -23.99 -10.56
N PRO A 252 -29.86 -24.21 -11.69
CA PRO A 252 -29.40 -23.72 -12.99
C PRO A 252 -29.19 -22.19 -12.97
N GLY A 253 -28.05 -21.74 -13.47
CA GLY A 253 -27.61 -20.34 -13.48
C GLY A 253 -26.92 -19.88 -12.19
N GLU A 254 -26.94 -20.67 -11.10
CA GLU A 254 -26.26 -20.32 -9.86
C GLU A 254 -24.77 -20.68 -9.90
N LYS A 255 -23.95 -19.89 -9.20
CA LYS A 255 -22.56 -20.21 -8.94
C LYS A 255 -22.46 -21.26 -7.85
N ILE A 256 -21.56 -22.21 -8.03
CA ILE A 256 -21.21 -23.15 -6.98
C ILE A 256 -20.46 -22.38 -5.87
N PRO A 257 -20.91 -22.44 -4.61
CA PRO A 257 -20.35 -21.60 -3.56
C PRO A 257 -18.95 -22.03 -3.12
N SER A 258 -18.69 -23.33 -3.00
CA SER A 258 -17.39 -23.86 -2.58
C SER A 258 -17.10 -25.20 -3.23
N ASP A 259 -15.84 -25.64 -3.11
CA ASP A 259 -15.41 -26.92 -3.65
C ASP A 259 -16.08 -28.09 -2.91
N GLY A 260 -16.53 -29.07 -3.66
CA GLY A 260 -17.21 -30.22 -3.10
C GLY A 260 -17.46 -31.33 -4.11
N LYS A 261 -18.32 -32.26 -3.71
CA LYS A 261 -18.69 -33.43 -4.49
C LYS A 261 -20.20 -33.49 -4.70
N ILE A 262 -20.65 -33.78 -5.91
CA ILE A 262 -22.07 -33.95 -6.18
C ILE A 262 -22.54 -35.23 -5.49
N ILE A 263 -23.58 -35.13 -4.66
CA ILE A 263 -24.21 -36.29 -4.02
C ILE A 263 -25.52 -36.69 -4.70
N GLU A 264 -26.18 -35.75 -5.36
CA GLU A 264 -27.47 -35.98 -6.04
C GLU A 264 -27.60 -35.04 -7.24
N GLY A 265 -28.15 -35.55 -8.34
CA GLY A 265 -28.35 -34.80 -9.58
C GLY A 265 -27.25 -34.99 -10.62
N ALA A 266 -27.47 -34.40 -11.79
CA ALA A 266 -26.51 -34.29 -12.87
C ALA A 266 -26.70 -32.95 -13.56
N ALA A 267 -25.59 -32.33 -13.95
CA ALA A 267 -25.54 -30.98 -14.48
C ALA A 267 -24.31 -30.78 -15.37
N ALA A 268 -24.45 -29.93 -16.38
CA ALA A 268 -23.32 -29.38 -17.11
C ALA A 268 -22.80 -28.14 -16.36
N ILE A 269 -21.51 -28.14 -16.03
CA ILE A 269 -20.87 -27.09 -15.24
C ILE A 269 -19.92 -26.30 -16.14
N ASP A 270 -20.10 -24.99 -16.18
CA ASP A 270 -19.18 -24.07 -16.85
C ASP A 270 -17.97 -23.80 -15.94
N GLU A 271 -16.85 -24.45 -16.26
CA GLU A 271 -15.56 -24.32 -15.58
C GLU A 271 -14.63 -23.32 -16.29
N SER A 272 -15.11 -22.54 -17.28
CA SER A 272 -14.30 -21.63 -18.12
C SER A 272 -13.46 -20.64 -17.33
N MET A 273 -13.96 -20.20 -16.17
CA MET A 273 -13.24 -19.28 -15.27
C MET A 273 -12.00 -19.90 -14.60
N LEU A 274 -11.94 -21.23 -14.49
CA LEU A 274 -10.83 -21.97 -13.90
C LEU A 274 -9.93 -22.62 -14.96
N THR A 275 -10.52 -23.27 -15.96
CA THR A 275 -9.79 -24.04 -16.97
C THR A 275 -9.48 -23.25 -18.23
N GLY A 276 -10.26 -22.19 -18.51
CA GLY A 276 -10.20 -21.44 -19.77
C GLY A 276 -10.92 -22.12 -20.94
N GLU A 277 -11.53 -23.30 -20.73
CA GLU A 277 -12.27 -24.01 -21.78
C GLU A 277 -13.71 -23.49 -21.87
N SER A 278 -14.17 -23.14 -23.09
CA SER A 278 -15.51 -22.54 -23.29
C SER A 278 -16.68 -23.53 -23.20
N MET A 279 -16.42 -24.83 -23.22
CA MET A 279 -17.47 -25.86 -23.24
C MET A 279 -17.77 -26.34 -21.81
N PRO A 280 -19.04 -26.29 -21.36
CA PRO A 280 -19.44 -26.87 -20.09
C PRO A 280 -19.13 -28.36 -20.01
N VAL A 281 -18.71 -28.82 -18.84
CA VAL A 281 -18.37 -30.23 -18.57
C VAL A 281 -19.54 -30.91 -17.88
N ASP A 282 -19.99 -32.04 -18.41
CA ASP A 282 -21.03 -32.85 -17.78
C ASP A 282 -20.52 -33.50 -16.49
N LYS A 283 -21.24 -33.30 -15.39
CA LYS A 283 -20.96 -33.84 -14.07
C LYS A 283 -22.18 -34.57 -13.52
N LYS A 284 -21.93 -35.69 -12.83
CA LYS A 284 -22.94 -36.52 -12.17
C LYS A 284 -22.59 -36.75 -10.71
N ALA A 285 -23.45 -37.48 -10.00
CA ALA A 285 -23.17 -37.94 -8.65
C ALA A 285 -21.79 -38.60 -8.57
N GLU A 286 -21.09 -38.27 -7.49
CA GLU A 286 -19.69 -38.59 -7.19
C GLU A 286 -18.62 -37.78 -7.94
N ASP A 287 -18.97 -36.88 -8.85
CA ASP A 287 -17.98 -36.01 -9.50
C ASP A 287 -17.65 -34.79 -8.63
N GLN A 288 -16.40 -34.29 -8.77
CA GLN A 288 -15.96 -33.06 -8.11
C GLN A 288 -16.41 -31.80 -8.86
N VAL A 289 -16.77 -30.79 -8.07
CA VAL A 289 -17.13 -29.45 -8.52
C VAL A 289 -16.36 -28.41 -7.73
N PHE A 290 -16.12 -27.27 -8.35
CA PHE A 290 -15.26 -26.22 -7.81
C PHE A 290 -16.06 -24.95 -7.51
N GLY A 291 -15.60 -24.17 -6.53
CA GLY A 291 -16.20 -22.87 -6.24
C GLY A 291 -16.06 -21.90 -7.42
N ALA A 292 -17.02 -20.99 -7.55
CA ALA A 292 -17.12 -19.95 -8.58
C ALA A 292 -17.39 -20.44 -10.02
N THR A 293 -17.48 -21.75 -10.27
CA THR A 293 -18.00 -22.28 -11.54
C THR A 293 -19.52 -22.13 -11.58
N ILE A 294 -20.10 -22.12 -12.78
CA ILE A 294 -21.53 -21.87 -12.96
C ILE A 294 -22.24 -23.17 -13.30
N ASN A 295 -23.28 -23.49 -12.53
CA ASN A 295 -24.18 -24.58 -12.91
C ASN A 295 -25.04 -24.12 -14.10
N THR A 296 -24.94 -24.78 -15.26
CA THR A 296 -25.70 -24.35 -16.44
C THR A 296 -27.11 -24.96 -16.50
N ASN A 297 -27.27 -26.19 -16.04
CA ASN A 297 -28.53 -26.93 -16.13
C ASN A 297 -28.67 -27.96 -15.00
N GLY A 298 -29.89 -28.43 -14.75
CA GLY A 298 -30.14 -29.40 -13.68
C GLY A 298 -30.00 -28.81 -12.27
N LEU A 299 -30.67 -29.47 -11.32
CA LEU A 299 -30.50 -29.19 -9.90
C LEU A 299 -29.53 -30.22 -9.33
N ILE A 300 -28.51 -29.74 -8.63
CA ILE A 300 -27.52 -30.59 -7.97
C ILE A 300 -27.46 -30.31 -6.48
N LYS A 301 -27.23 -31.36 -5.70
CA LYS A 301 -26.84 -31.25 -4.29
C LYS A 301 -25.36 -31.56 -4.19
N VAL A 302 -24.61 -30.63 -3.61
CA VAL A 302 -23.16 -30.73 -3.47
C VAL A 302 -22.82 -30.79 -2.00
N LYS A 303 -22.03 -31.79 -1.61
CA LYS A 303 -21.44 -31.88 -0.27
C LYS A 303 -20.12 -31.14 -0.27
N ILE A 304 -20.00 -30.13 0.58
CA ILE A 304 -18.83 -29.26 0.65
C ILE A 304 -17.63 -30.02 1.25
N GLU A 305 -16.48 -29.96 0.56
CA GLU A 305 -15.22 -30.57 1.01
C GLU A 305 -14.19 -29.52 1.43
N ARG A 306 -14.17 -28.34 0.78
CA ARG A 306 -13.23 -27.26 1.10
C ARG A 306 -13.94 -25.92 1.08
N VAL A 307 -13.58 -25.05 2.04
CA VAL A 307 -14.12 -23.69 2.19
C VAL A 307 -13.01 -22.67 2.37
N GLY A 308 -13.31 -21.41 2.04
CA GLY A 308 -12.41 -20.27 2.23
C GLY A 308 -11.05 -20.45 1.54
N ALA A 309 -9.97 -20.24 2.30
CA ALA A 309 -8.58 -20.30 1.82
C ALA A 309 -8.17 -21.68 1.26
N ASN A 310 -8.93 -22.73 1.54
CA ASN A 310 -8.63 -24.09 1.08
C ASN A 310 -9.28 -24.44 -0.26
N THR A 311 -10.08 -23.55 -0.85
CA THR A 311 -10.70 -23.75 -2.18
C THR A 311 -9.68 -23.64 -3.31
N MET A 312 -9.94 -24.28 -4.44
CA MET A 312 -9.07 -24.26 -5.61
C MET A 312 -8.88 -22.84 -6.15
N LEU A 313 -9.96 -22.05 -6.22
CA LEU A 313 -9.85 -20.64 -6.61
C LEU A 313 -8.96 -19.85 -5.64
N ALA A 314 -9.13 -20.02 -4.32
CA ALA A 314 -8.29 -19.35 -3.34
C ALA A 314 -6.81 -19.77 -3.44
N GLN A 315 -6.54 -21.04 -3.76
CA GLN A 315 -5.17 -21.52 -4.00
C GLN A 315 -4.59 -20.93 -5.29
N ILE A 316 -5.35 -20.83 -6.38
CA ILE A 316 -4.92 -20.17 -7.62
C ILE A 316 -4.61 -18.70 -7.34
N VAL A 317 -5.52 -17.99 -6.67
CA VAL A 317 -5.32 -16.58 -6.28
C VAL A 317 -4.08 -16.43 -5.41
N LYS A 318 -3.89 -17.31 -4.42
CA LYS A 318 -2.70 -17.33 -3.57
C LYS A 318 -1.43 -17.54 -4.38
N LEU A 319 -1.39 -18.52 -5.29
CA LEU A 319 -0.23 -18.80 -6.14
C LEU A 319 0.09 -17.63 -7.08
N VAL A 320 -0.93 -17.03 -7.70
CA VAL A 320 -0.77 -15.85 -8.55
C VAL A 320 -0.27 -14.65 -7.74
N ALA A 321 -0.87 -14.42 -6.57
CA ALA A 321 -0.45 -13.37 -5.66
C ALA A 321 1.00 -13.58 -5.22
N GLU A 322 1.39 -14.78 -4.77
CA GLU A 322 2.76 -15.12 -4.39
C GLU A 322 3.75 -14.95 -5.56
N ALA A 323 3.37 -15.33 -6.77
CA ALA A 323 4.17 -15.12 -7.99
C ALA A 323 4.35 -13.64 -8.32
N GLN A 324 3.29 -12.83 -8.20
CA GLN A 324 3.34 -11.36 -8.36
C GLN A 324 4.07 -10.66 -7.20
N THR A 325 4.17 -11.32 -6.04
CA THR A 325 4.85 -10.83 -4.84
C THR A 325 6.37 -11.01 -4.91
N LYS A 326 6.91 -11.68 -5.94
CA LYS A 326 8.36 -11.66 -6.19
C LYS A 326 8.80 -10.23 -6.52
N LYS A 327 9.30 -9.58 -5.46
CA LYS A 327 9.74 -8.18 -5.33
C LYS A 327 10.20 -7.57 -6.67
N ALA A 328 9.56 -6.49 -7.11
CA ALA A 328 10.02 -5.69 -8.23
C ALA A 328 11.49 -5.26 -7.99
N PRO A 329 12.47 -5.75 -8.78
CA PRO A 329 13.90 -5.60 -8.50
C PRO A 329 14.37 -4.13 -8.46
N ILE A 330 13.69 -3.26 -9.20
CA ILE A 330 14.09 -1.87 -9.42
C ILE A 330 13.86 -0.95 -8.21
N GLN A 331 12.77 -1.12 -7.45
CA GLN A 331 12.46 -0.20 -6.33
C GLN A 331 13.40 -0.40 -5.12
N LYS A 332 13.85 -1.64 -4.87
CA LYS A 332 14.89 -1.90 -3.86
C LYS A 332 16.20 -1.19 -4.16
N MET A 333 16.50 -0.94 -5.43
CA MET A 333 17.72 -0.24 -5.82
C MET A 333 17.66 1.22 -5.39
N ALA A 334 16.55 1.93 -5.64
CA ALA A 334 16.42 3.35 -5.28
C ALA A 334 16.55 3.60 -3.77
N ASP A 335 15.91 2.78 -2.94
CA ASP A 335 16.00 2.91 -1.47
C ASP A 335 17.37 2.47 -0.95
N ARG A 336 17.98 1.43 -1.52
CA ARG A 336 19.36 1.01 -1.17
C ARG A 336 20.37 2.09 -1.55
N ILE A 337 20.21 2.72 -2.72
CA ILE A 337 21.03 3.85 -3.14
C ILE A 337 20.86 5.00 -2.15
N SER A 338 19.61 5.36 -1.80
CA SER A 338 19.34 6.45 -0.84
C SER A 338 19.94 6.17 0.54
N GLY A 339 19.86 4.94 1.04
CA GLY A 339 20.42 4.55 2.34
C GLY A 339 21.94 4.62 2.42
N ILE A 340 22.66 4.58 1.28
CA ILE A 340 24.11 4.78 1.19
C ILE A 340 24.45 6.24 0.87
N PHE A 341 23.71 6.83 -0.08
CA PHE A 341 23.93 8.17 -0.59
C PHE A 341 23.69 9.25 0.46
N VAL A 342 22.61 9.16 1.25
CA VAL A 342 22.27 10.18 2.26
C VAL A 342 23.35 10.32 3.33
N PRO A 343 23.83 9.24 3.98
CA PRO A 343 24.95 9.34 4.92
C PRO A 343 26.22 9.95 4.29
N ILE A 344 26.56 9.57 3.06
CA ILE A 344 27.74 10.08 2.37
C ILE A 344 27.62 11.59 2.13
N VAL A 345 26.48 12.06 1.62
CA VAL A 345 26.24 13.49 1.39
C VAL A 345 26.29 14.28 2.68
N LEU A 346 25.73 13.76 3.78
CA LEU A 346 25.80 14.38 5.10
C LEU A 346 27.25 14.49 5.62
N VAL A 347 28.03 13.44 5.44
CA VAL A 347 29.46 13.43 5.82
C VAL A 347 30.24 14.44 4.98
N ILE A 348 30.01 14.49 3.66
CA ILE A 348 30.65 15.47 2.78
C ILE A 348 30.26 16.89 3.20
N ALA A 349 28.98 17.16 3.40
CA ALA A 349 28.50 18.47 3.83
C ALA A 349 29.14 18.91 5.16
N ALA A 350 29.23 18.01 6.15
CA ALA A 350 29.88 18.29 7.42
C ALA A 350 31.39 18.56 7.25
N ILE A 351 32.09 17.75 6.45
CA ILE A 351 33.51 17.94 6.16
C ILE A 351 33.74 19.27 5.46
N THR A 352 32.92 19.61 4.46
CA THR A 352 33.03 20.88 3.74
C THR A 352 32.79 22.07 4.66
N ALA A 353 31.77 22.01 5.52
CA ALA A 353 31.50 23.08 6.50
C ALA A 353 32.65 23.25 7.50
N ILE A 354 33.19 22.15 8.04
CA ILE A 354 34.32 22.19 8.98
C ILE A 354 35.59 22.70 8.29
N ALA A 355 35.89 22.19 7.09
CA ALA A 355 37.06 22.60 6.33
C ALA A 355 36.98 24.09 6.01
N TRP A 356 35.84 24.58 5.53
CA TRP A 356 35.71 26.01 5.24
C TRP A 356 35.86 26.87 6.48
N TYR A 357 35.16 26.54 7.55
CA TYR A 357 35.28 27.26 8.82
C TYR A 357 36.74 27.35 9.31
N LEU A 358 37.52 26.28 9.18
CA LEU A 358 38.92 26.27 9.61
C LEU A 358 39.87 27.05 8.68
N PHE A 359 39.59 27.10 7.37
CA PHE A 359 40.48 27.74 6.40
C PHE A 359 40.15 29.22 6.15
N THR A 360 38.88 29.61 6.13
CA THR A 360 38.45 30.99 5.85
C THR A 360 37.99 31.73 7.11
N GLY A 361 37.63 31.02 8.18
CA GLY A 361 37.04 31.64 9.38
C GLY A 361 35.58 32.11 9.19
N GLU A 362 34.99 31.85 8.02
CA GLU A 362 33.60 32.17 7.68
C GLU A 362 32.82 30.84 7.50
N ILE A 363 31.57 30.80 7.99
CA ILE A 363 30.65 29.66 7.86
C ILE A 363 29.73 29.87 6.66
#